data_AF-A0A0A1TVD5-F1
#
_entry.id   AF-A0A0A1TVD5-F1
#
_cell.length_a   1.000
_cell.length_b   1.000
_cell.length_c   1.000
_cell.angle_alpha   90.00
_cell.angle_beta   90.00
_cell.angle_gamma   90.00
#
_symmetry.space_group_name_H-M   'P 1'
#
loop_
_entity.id
_entity.type
_entity.pdbx_description
1 polymer ?
#
loop_
_entity_poly.entity_id
_entity_poly.type
_entity_poly.pdbx_seq_one_letter_code
_entity_poly.pdbx_strand_id
1 'polypeptide(L)'
;MSANLNRDSQRFIEQRNLQTYLECTILAILSYNTEIQLIKPQKLTKHSQPFIKIKKLMILNDDKWSLEIDTIVKERIKAIEKDYKNSGVAKNTAFRRSLNHKKRDMMHIVEDIIYEWGYTVRYEGENREGIYGNVEIEMPNGKLINKKRIVDIDQRVWEYLRVKMVSSKLHYNDTNFVKC
;
A
#
# COMPACT_ATOMS: atom_id res chain seq x y z
N MET A 1 28.30 11.19 4.14
CA MET A 1 27.90 12.51 4.70
C MET A 1 26.39 12.56 4.80
N SER A 2 25.87 12.24 5.99
CA SER A 2 24.43 12.19 6.27
C SER A 2 23.99 13.59 6.69
N ALA A 3 23.18 14.26 5.88
CA ALA A 3 22.56 15.51 6.30
C ALA A 3 21.65 15.23 7.49
N ASN A 4 21.84 15.96 8.60
CA ASN A 4 20.94 15.93 9.76
C ASN A 4 19.54 16.37 9.29
N LEU A 5 18.64 15.41 9.13
CA LEU A 5 17.25 15.69 8.80
C LEU A 5 16.58 16.34 10.02
N ASN A 6 15.80 17.40 9.79
CA ASN A 6 14.94 17.98 10.84
C ASN A 6 13.97 16.91 11.37
N ARG A 7 13.63 16.97 12.67
CA ARG A 7 12.71 16.08 13.39
C ARG A 7 11.37 15.87 12.66
N ASP A 8 10.81 16.92 12.06
CA ASP A 8 9.58 16.81 11.27
C ASP A 8 9.77 15.98 10.00
N SER A 9 10.89 16.18 9.29
CA SER A 9 11.22 15.40 8.10
C SER A 9 11.40 13.92 8.43
N GLN A 10 12.05 13.63 9.56
CA GLN A 10 12.23 12.27 10.04
C GLN A 10 10.88 11.62 10.39
N ARG A 11 10.01 12.33 11.11
CA ARG A 11 8.64 11.87 11.38
C ARG A 11 7.87 11.55 10.11
N PHE A 12 7.92 12.41 9.09
CA PHE A 12 7.23 12.15 7.82
C PHE A 12 7.81 10.97 7.04
N ILE A 13 9.11 10.73 7.15
CA ILE A 13 9.74 9.53 6.58
C ILE A 13 9.24 8.28 7.29
N GLU A 14 9.20 8.29 8.63
CA GLU A 14 8.71 7.16 9.43
C GLU A 14 7.25 6.84 9.12
N GLN A 15 6.40 7.84 8.95
CA GLN A 15 4.99 7.66 8.59
C GLN A 15 4.81 7.04 7.21
N ARG A 16 5.57 7.51 6.22
CA ARG A 16 5.58 6.91 4.87
C ARG A 16 6.07 5.48 4.90
N ASN A 17 7.14 5.21 5.65
CA ASN A 17 7.71 3.88 5.77
C ASN A 17 6.73 2.92 6.43
N LEU A 18 6.09 3.33 7.53
CA LEU A 18 5.10 2.50 8.22
C LEU A 18 3.93 2.11 7.31
N GLN A 19 3.47 3.04 6.47
CA GLN A 19 2.45 2.76 5.46
C GLN A 19 2.94 1.71 4.44
N THR A 20 4.17 1.84 3.95
CA THR A 20 4.76 0.85 3.04
C THR A 20 4.96 -0.51 3.71
N TYR A 21 5.28 -0.54 5.01
CA TYR A 21 5.43 -1.80 5.75
C TYR A 21 4.08 -2.54 5.87
N LEU A 22 3.02 -1.77 6.17
CA LEU A 22 1.66 -2.29 6.18
C LEU A 22 1.26 -2.78 4.78
N GLU A 23 1.51 -2.00 3.73
CA GLU A 23 1.28 -2.37 2.33
C GLU A 23 1.90 -3.73 2.00
N CYS A 24 3.18 -3.93 2.31
CA CYS A 24 3.86 -5.19 2.05
C CYS A 24 3.26 -6.36 2.82
N THR A 25 2.83 -6.12 4.06
CA THR A 25 2.15 -7.16 4.84
C THR A 25 0.80 -7.53 4.23
N ILE A 26 0.01 -6.55 3.78
CA ILE A 26 -1.26 -6.79 3.09
C ILE A 26 -1.02 -7.52 1.77
N LEU A 27 0.01 -7.16 1.00
CA LEU A 27 0.39 -7.88 -0.22
C LEU A 27 0.68 -9.35 0.05
N ALA A 28 1.43 -9.64 1.11
CA ALA A 28 1.72 -11.01 1.53
C ALA A 28 0.47 -11.78 1.96
N ILE A 29 -0.53 -11.12 2.54
CA ILE A 29 -1.84 -11.73 2.85
C ILE A 29 -2.63 -11.99 1.57
N LEU A 30 -2.70 -10.99 0.67
CA LEU A 30 -3.40 -11.09 -0.61
C LEU A 30 -2.86 -12.24 -1.47
N SER A 31 -1.55 -12.46 -1.46
CA SER A 31 -0.89 -13.44 -2.32
C SER A 31 -1.22 -14.90 -1.99
N TYR A 32 -1.89 -15.18 -0.86
CA TYR A 32 -2.36 -16.54 -0.55
C TYR A 32 -3.45 -17.02 -1.48
N ASN A 33 -4.37 -16.13 -1.85
CA ASN A 33 -5.58 -16.47 -2.60
C ASN A 33 -5.67 -15.73 -3.94
N THR A 34 -4.72 -14.83 -4.23
CA THR A 34 -4.72 -14.03 -5.43
C THR A 34 -3.38 -14.02 -6.14
N GLU A 35 -3.45 -13.87 -7.45
CA GLU A 35 -2.34 -13.45 -8.28
C GLU A 35 -2.35 -11.92 -8.39
N ILE A 36 -1.27 -11.29 -7.94
CA ILE A 36 -1.16 -9.84 -7.86
C ILE A 36 -0.23 -9.33 -8.97
N GLN A 37 -0.75 -8.46 -9.85
CA GLN A 37 0.07 -7.75 -10.82
C GLN A 37 0.58 -6.43 -10.22
N LEU A 38 1.89 -6.36 -10.02
CA LEU A 38 2.56 -5.19 -9.44
C LEU A 38 3.20 -4.31 -10.52
N ILE A 39 3.25 -3.01 -10.28
CA ILE A 39 3.97 -2.03 -11.10
C ILE A 39 5.21 -1.58 -10.34
N LYS A 40 6.37 -1.73 -11.00
CA LYS A 40 7.66 -1.30 -10.46
C LYS A 40 7.62 0.20 -10.12
N PRO A 41 8.09 0.62 -8.93
CA PRO A 41 8.27 2.03 -8.62
C PRO A 41 9.20 2.71 -9.63
N GLN A 42 8.74 3.83 -10.20
CA GLN A 42 9.51 4.56 -11.23
C GLN A 42 10.77 5.23 -10.67
N LYS A 43 10.75 5.62 -9.40
CA LYS A 43 11.86 6.29 -8.72
C LYS A 43 12.07 5.68 -7.34
N LEU A 44 13.29 5.21 -7.10
CA LEU A 44 13.74 4.87 -5.76
C LEU A 44 14.06 6.17 -5.02
N THR A 45 13.57 6.32 -3.80
CA THR A 45 13.89 7.49 -2.97
C THR A 45 15.03 7.16 -2.02
N LYS A 46 15.84 8.15 -1.65
CA LYS A 46 17.00 7.94 -0.75
C LYS A 46 16.59 7.68 0.71
N HIS A 47 15.40 8.12 1.11
CA HIS A 47 15.04 8.23 2.54
C HIS A 47 13.82 7.41 2.94
N SER A 48 12.91 7.12 2.02
CA SER A 48 11.71 6.32 2.29
C SER A 48 11.59 5.13 1.36
N GLN A 49 10.99 4.06 1.87
CA GLN A 49 10.68 2.90 1.06
C GLN A 49 9.61 3.25 0.02
N PRO A 50 9.85 3.01 -1.27
CA PRO A 50 8.89 3.37 -2.30
C PRO A 50 7.65 2.51 -2.19
N PHE A 51 6.48 3.11 -2.36
CA PHE A 51 5.19 2.39 -2.36
C PHE A 51 5.04 1.51 -3.61
N ILE A 52 4.49 0.30 -3.48
CA ILE A 52 4.36 -0.68 -4.56
C ILE A 52 2.95 -0.64 -5.16
N LYS A 53 2.84 0.03 -6.31
CA LYS A 53 1.55 0.15 -6.96
C LYS A 53 1.00 -1.19 -7.45
N ILE A 54 -0.19 -1.54 -6.98
CA ILE A 54 -0.97 -2.69 -7.48
C ILE A 54 -1.72 -2.28 -8.74
N LYS A 55 -1.57 -3.05 -9.81
CA LYS A 55 -2.32 -2.85 -11.06
C LYS A 55 -3.63 -3.60 -11.03
N LYS A 56 -3.56 -4.89 -10.74
CA LYS A 56 -4.63 -5.86 -10.91
C LYS A 56 -4.52 -6.97 -9.87
N LEU A 57 -5.66 -7.44 -9.37
CA LEU A 57 -5.80 -8.65 -8.55
C LEU A 57 -6.65 -9.67 -9.32
N MET A 58 -6.29 -10.95 -9.24
CA MET A 58 -7.04 -12.08 -9.83
C MET A 58 -7.14 -13.17 -8.77
N ILE A 59 -8.35 -13.70 -8.49
CA ILE A 59 -8.51 -14.78 -7.50
C ILE A 59 -8.13 -16.10 -8.16
N LEU A 60 -7.24 -16.87 -7.50
CA LEU A 60 -6.64 -18.08 -8.08
C LEU A 60 -7.66 -19.21 -8.35
N ASN A 61 -8.80 -19.20 -7.65
CA ASN A 61 -9.85 -20.22 -7.76
C ASN A 61 -11.10 -19.72 -8.48
N ASP A 62 -11.06 -18.51 -9.06
CA ASP A 62 -12.17 -17.93 -9.82
C ASP A 62 -11.61 -17.20 -11.03
N ASP A 63 -11.48 -17.93 -12.14
CA ASP A 63 -10.97 -17.41 -13.43
C ASP A 63 -11.79 -16.22 -13.97
N LYS A 64 -12.99 -15.97 -13.42
CA LYS A 64 -13.87 -14.86 -13.84
C LYS A 64 -13.69 -13.62 -12.98
N TRP A 65 -13.11 -13.71 -11.79
CA TRP A 65 -12.97 -12.57 -10.91
C TRP A 65 -11.61 -11.91 -11.06
N SER A 66 -11.62 -10.70 -11.62
CA SER A 66 -10.43 -9.86 -11.66
C SER A 66 -10.77 -8.40 -11.38
N LEU A 67 -9.90 -7.74 -10.64
CA LEU A 67 -10.11 -6.36 -10.19
C LEU A 67 -8.96 -5.46 -10.64
N GLU A 68 -9.25 -4.51 -11.52
CA GLU A 68 -8.28 -3.53 -12.04
C GLU A 68 -8.11 -2.36 -11.04
N ILE A 69 -7.37 -2.62 -9.96
CA ILE A 69 -7.12 -1.66 -8.86
C ILE A 69 -6.68 -0.28 -9.34
N ASP A 70 -5.71 -0.20 -10.28
CA ASP A 70 -5.23 1.11 -10.76
C ASP A 70 -6.33 1.91 -11.49
N THR A 71 -7.27 1.23 -12.15
CA THR A 71 -8.39 1.88 -12.84
C THR A 71 -9.35 2.49 -11.82
N ILE A 72 -9.74 1.71 -10.80
CA ILE A 72 -10.64 2.17 -9.72
C ILE A 72 -10.04 3.37 -9.01
N VAL A 73 -8.76 3.29 -8.62
CA VAL A 73 -8.05 4.41 -7.98
C VAL A 73 -8.03 5.63 -8.91
N LYS A 74 -7.73 5.47 -10.20
CA LYS A 74 -7.74 6.61 -11.14
C LYS A 74 -9.11 7.28 -11.25
N GLU A 75 -10.19 6.51 -11.22
CA GLU A 75 -11.55 7.04 -11.28
C GLU A 75 -11.91 7.83 -10.03
N ARG A 76 -11.62 7.28 -8.83
CA ARG A 76 -11.82 8.00 -7.56
C ARG A 76 -11.02 9.29 -7.48
N ILE A 77 -9.76 9.27 -7.92
CA ILE A 77 -8.89 10.47 -7.93
C ILE A 77 -9.39 11.54 -8.90
N LYS A 78 -9.96 11.15 -10.05
CA LYS A 78 -10.61 12.08 -10.98
C LYS A 78 -11.87 12.71 -10.38
N ALA A 79 -12.66 11.94 -9.62
CA ALA A 79 -13.83 12.47 -8.91
C ALA A 79 -13.39 13.51 -7.87
N ILE A 80 -12.40 13.21 -7.04
CA ILE A 80 -11.84 14.15 -6.06
C ILE A 80 -11.29 15.42 -6.74
N GLU A 81 -10.61 15.29 -7.87
CA GLU A 81 -10.12 16.44 -8.64
C GLU A 81 -11.28 17.33 -9.14
N LYS A 82 -12.38 16.72 -9.59
CA LYS A 82 -13.58 17.41 -10.04
C LYS A 82 -14.21 18.20 -8.89
N ASP A 83 -14.29 17.61 -7.70
CA ASP A 83 -14.86 18.26 -6.51
C ASP A 83 -14.05 19.49 -6.07
N TYR A 84 -12.71 19.40 -6.12
CA TYR A 84 -11.85 20.56 -5.89
C TYR A 84 -12.09 21.68 -6.90
N LYS A 85 -12.21 21.34 -8.20
CA LYS A 85 -12.49 22.33 -9.24
C LYS A 85 -13.86 23.00 -9.04
N ASN A 86 -14.88 22.21 -8.70
CA ASN A 86 -16.22 22.72 -8.41
C ASN A 86 -16.22 23.65 -7.19
N SER A 87 -15.29 23.44 -6.25
CA SER A 87 -15.07 24.29 -5.07
C SER A 87 -14.19 25.52 -5.36
N GLY A 88 -13.91 25.83 -6.62
CA GLY A 88 -13.12 27.01 -7.03
C GLY A 88 -11.60 26.85 -6.91
N VAL A 89 -11.08 25.65 -6.65
CA VAL A 89 -9.63 25.43 -6.60
C VAL A 89 -9.05 25.42 -8.03
N ALA A 90 -7.99 26.20 -8.23
CA ALA A 90 -7.28 26.25 -9.52
C ALA A 90 -6.88 24.86 -10.02
N LYS A 91 -7.02 24.61 -11.33
CA LYS A 91 -6.83 23.30 -11.98
C LYS A 91 -5.55 22.55 -11.54
N ASN A 92 -4.41 23.23 -11.56
CA ASN A 92 -3.12 22.62 -11.19
C ASN A 92 -3.05 22.25 -9.70
N THR A 93 -3.65 23.08 -8.84
CA THR A 93 -3.73 22.82 -7.40
C THR A 93 -4.71 21.69 -7.10
N ALA A 94 -5.85 21.63 -7.78
CA ALA A 94 -6.82 20.56 -7.66
C ALA A 94 -6.21 19.20 -8.04
N PHE A 95 -5.54 19.14 -9.20
CA PHE A 95 -4.82 17.93 -9.64
C PHE A 95 -3.75 17.49 -8.65
N ARG A 96 -2.92 18.42 -8.17
CA ARG A 96 -1.88 18.10 -7.17
C ARG A 96 -2.48 17.60 -5.85
N ARG A 97 -3.60 18.18 -5.41
CA ARG A 97 -4.29 17.76 -4.18
C ARG A 97 -4.88 16.37 -4.32
N SER A 98 -5.59 16.10 -5.42
CA SER A 98 -6.19 14.79 -5.68
C SER A 98 -5.13 13.68 -5.73
N LEU A 99 -3.96 13.93 -6.35
CA LEU A 99 -2.87 12.94 -6.38
C LEU A 99 -2.36 12.50 -4.99
N ASN A 100 -2.51 13.34 -3.94
CA ASN A 100 -2.11 12.92 -2.58
C ASN A 100 -2.99 11.79 -2.04
N HIS A 101 -4.22 11.64 -2.53
CA HIS A 101 -5.14 10.58 -2.11
C HIS A 101 -4.82 9.23 -2.74
N LYS A 102 -4.01 9.20 -3.81
CA LYS A 102 -3.83 8.00 -4.65
C LYS A 102 -3.32 6.78 -3.87
N LYS A 103 -2.34 6.98 -2.98
CA LYS A 103 -1.77 5.89 -2.17
C LYS A 103 -2.75 5.41 -1.11
N ARG A 104 -3.43 6.36 -0.45
CA ARG A 104 -4.45 6.09 0.55
C ARG A 104 -5.60 5.28 -0.03
N ASP A 105 -6.16 5.73 -1.16
CA ASP A 105 -7.24 5.01 -1.84
C ASP A 105 -6.84 3.59 -2.21
N MET A 106 -5.60 3.39 -2.67
CA MET A 106 -5.11 2.04 -2.96
C MET A 106 -5.04 1.19 -1.69
N MET A 107 -4.51 1.74 -0.59
CA MET A 107 -4.46 1.06 0.71
C MET A 107 -5.84 0.68 1.21
N HIS A 108 -6.79 1.63 1.23
CA HIS A 108 -8.15 1.36 1.70
C HIS A 108 -8.84 0.28 0.85
N ILE A 109 -8.66 0.27 -0.47
CA ILE A 109 -9.22 -0.80 -1.30
C ILE A 109 -8.65 -2.18 -0.92
N VAL A 110 -7.34 -2.30 -0.67
CA VAL A 110 -6.78 -3.59 -0.29
C VAL A 110 -7.07 -3.98 1.15
N GLU A 111 -7.22 -3.01 2.05
CA GLU A 111 -7.71 -3.21 3.41
C GLU A 111 -9.16 -3.75 3.39
N ASP A 112 -10.04 -3.16 2.59
CA ASP A 112 -11.42 -3.61 2.38
C ASP A 112 -11.45 -5.06 1.86
N ILE A 113 -10.58 -5.42 0.91
CA ILE A 113 -10.52 -6.78 0.36
C ILE A 113 -10.12 -7.80 1.42
N ILE A 114 -9.08 -7.54 2.21
CA ILE A 114 -8.67 -8.49 3.26
C ILE A 114 -9.65 -8.50 4.43
N TYR A 115 -10.40 -7.41 4.62
CA TYR A 115 -11.51 -7.35 5.58
C TYR A 115 -12.62 -8.34 5.22
N GLU A 116 -13.00 -8.43 3.95
CA GLU A 116 -13.92 -9.46 3.46
C GLU A 116 -13.40 -10.89 3.68
N TRP A 117 -12.09 -11.07 3.85
CA TRP A 117 -11.47 -12.35 4.18
C TRP A 117 -11.26 -12.58 5.68
N GLY A 118 -11.78 -11.68 6.53
CA GLY A 118 -11.74 -11.77 7.98
C GLY A 118 -10.51 -11.15 8.64
N TYR A 119 -9.69 -10.37 7.91
CA TYR A 119 -8.57 -9.64 8.50
C TYR A 119 -8.99 -8.22 8.90
N THR A 120 -8.64 -7.77 10.10
CA THR A 120 -8.92 -6.38 10.53
C THR A 120 -7.64 -5.60 10.71
N VAL A 121 -7.48 -4.50 9.97
CA VAL A 121 -6.32 -3.60 10.08
C VAL A 121 -6.67 -2.47 11.06
N ARG A 122 -5.76 -2.18 12.01
CA ARG A 122 -5.89 -1.06 12.95
C ARG A 122 -4.61 -0.26 13.02
N TYR A 123 -4.73 1.06 13.04
CA TYR A 123 -3.63 1.99 13.29
C TYR A 123 -4.14 3.24 14.02
N GLU A 124 -3.28 3.90 14.79
CA GLU A 124 -3.68 5.06 15.62
C GLU A 124 -4.14 6.27 14.80
N GLY A 125 -3.59 6.44 13.59
CA GLY A 125 -4.12 7.41 12.66
C GLY A 125 -3.41 7.48 11.32
N GLU A 126 -4.03 8.22 10.42
CA GLU A 126 -3.56 8.45 9.07
C GLU A 126 -3.60 9.95 8.76
N ASN A 127 -2.57 10.44 8.07
CA ASN A 127 -2.50 11.81 7.58
C ASN A 127 -1.99 11.85 6.13
N ARG A 128 -1.67 13.04 5.63
CA ARG A 128 -1.19 13.23 4.25
C ARG A 128 0.14 12.50 3.95
N GLU A 129 0.98 12.34 4.94
CA GLU A 129 2.31 11.73 4.80
C GLU A 129 2.25 10.21 4.91
N GLY A 130 1.35 9.66 5.72
CA GLY A 130 1.11 8.22 5.84
C GLY A 130 0.40 7.87 7.14
N ILE A 131 0.60 6.65 7.63
CA ILE A 131 0.06 6.18 8.91
C ILE A 131 1.05 6.41 10.04
N TYR A 132 0.55 6.54 11.27
CA TYR A 132 1.39 6.76 12.46
C TYR A 132 0.91 5.95 13.66
N GLY A 133 1.77 5.88 14.68
CA GLY A 133 1.49 5.20 15.93
C GLY A 133 1.71 3.69 15.88
N ASN A 134 0.96 2.97 16.72
CA ASN A 134 0.83 1.52 16.64
C ASN A 134 0.02 1.12 15.41
N VAL A 135 0.39 -0.04 14.85
CA VAL A 135 -0.30 -0.67 13.74
C VAL A 135 -0.33 -2.17 13.99
N GLU A 136 -1.48 -2.79 13.73
CA GLU A 136 -1.71 -4.21 13.89
C GLU A 136 -2.70 -4.74 12.85
N ILE A 137 -2.59 -6.02 12.54
CA ILE A 137 -3.57 -6.76 11.75
C ILE A 137 -4.07 -7.93 12.60
N GLU A 138 -5.37 -7.97 12.87
CA GLU A 138 -6.04 -9.12 13.46
C GLU A 138 -6.39 -10.11 12.35
N MET A 139 -5.97 -11.36 12.53
CA MET A 139 -6.22 -12.46 11.61
C MET A 139 -7.61 -13.08 11.87
N PRO A 140 -8.18 -13.85 10.92
CA PRO A 140 -9.49 -14.50 11.10
C PRO A 140 -9.58 -15.44 12.32
N ASN A 141 -8.44 -15.93 12.82
CA ASN A 141 -8.36 -16.78 14.01
C ASN A 141 -8.13 -15.99 15.32
N GLY A 142 -8.22 -14.66 15.29
CA GLY A 142 -7.99 -13.77 16.43
C GLY A 142 -6.53 -13.50 16.79
N LYS A 143 -5.55 -14.08 16.06
CA LYS A 143 -4.12 -13.78 16.27
C LYS A 143 -3.78 -12.37 15.75
N LEU A 144 -2.85 -11.70 16.42
CA LEU A 144 -2.41 -10.35 16.05
C LEU A 144 -1.03 -10.36 15.36
N ILE A 145 -0.94 -9.69 14.21
CA ILE A 145 0.29 -9.30 13.55
C ILE A 145 0.61 -7.87 13.98
N ASN A 146 1.47 -7.71 14.98
CA ASN A 146 1.84 -6.40 15.50
C ASN A 146 2.85 -5.65 14.61
N LYS A 147 3.10 -4.38 14.93
CA LYS A 147 4.05 -3.50 14.24
C LYS A 147 5.43 -4.11 14.01
N LYS A 148 5.99 -4.84 14.99
CA LYS A 148 7.30 -5.48 14.83
C LYS A 148 7.23 -6.55 13.73
N ARG A 149 6.20 -7.39 13.76
CA ARG A 149 6.02 -8.44 12.74
C ARG A 149 5.73 -7.86 11.36
N ILE A 150 4.98 -6.76 11.28
CA ILE A 150 4.73 -6.02 10.03
C ILE A 150 6.06 -5.56 9.39
N VAL A 151 6.99 -5.03 10.19
CA VAL A 151 8.33 -4.64 9.72
C VAL A 151 9.15 -5.86 9.26
N ASP A 152 9.06 -6.99 9.96
CA ASP A 152 9.77 -8.21 9.57
C ASP A 152 9.23 -8.79 8.24
N ILE A 153 7.90 -8.77 8.04
CA ILE A 153 7.26 -9.24 6.80
C ILE A 153 7.66 -8.32 5.65
N ASP A 154 7.62 -7.01 5.85
CA ASP A 154 8.03 -6.01 4.88
C ASP A 154 9.42 -6.29 4.30
N GLN A 155 10.42 -6.52 5.15
CA GLN A 155 11.79 -6.78 4.72
C GLN A 155 11.87 -7.97 3.76
N ARG A 156 11.15 -9.05 4.08
CA ARG A 156 11.11 -10.29 3.29
C ARG A 156 10.41 -10.08 1.95
N VAL A 157 9.27 -9.40 1.95
CA VAL A 157 8.52 -9.06 0.73
C VAL A 157 9.39 -8.18 -0.17
N TRP A 158 10.04 -7.16 0.37
CA TRP A 158 10.93 -6.29 -0.40
C TRP A 158 12.16 -6.98 -0.95
N GLU A 159 12.76 -7.90 -0.20
CA GLU A 159 13.86 -8.70 -0.70
C GLU A 159 13.42 -9.57 -1.87
N TYR A 160 12.28 -10.26 -1.74
CA TYR A 160 11.67 -11.03 -2.82
C TYR A 160 11.41 -10.16 -4.06
N LEU A 161 10.73 -9.02 -3.89
CA LEU A 161 10.38 -8.12 -4.98
C LEU A 161 11.62 -7.50 -5.63
N ARG A 162 12.67 -7.18 -4.87
CA ARG A 162 13.94 -6.67 -5.42
C ARG A 162 14.58 -7.66 -6.38
N VAL A 163 14.57 -8.95 -6.05
CA VAL A 163 15.14 -10.00 -6.90
C VAL A 163 14.26 -10.23 -8.14
N LYS A 164 12.93 -10.13 -8.01
CA LYS A 164 11.97 -10.50 -9.07
C LYS A 164 11.52 -9.35 -9.97
N MET A 165 11.61 -8.09 -9.53
CA MET A 165 11.26 -6.88 -10.33
C MET A 165 12.33 -6.47 -11.37
N VAL A 166 12.91 -7.46 -12.05
CA VAL A 166 13.81 -7.26 -13.20
C VAL A 166 12.99 -6.99 -14.48
N SER A 167 11.75 -7.50 -14.56
CA SER A 167 10.79 -7.22 -15.65
C SER A 167 9.69 -6.24 -15.21
N SER A 168 9.03 -5.60 -16.18
CA SER A 168 8.07 -4.50 -15.96
C SER A 168 6.71 -4.91 -15.38
N LYS A 169 6.45 -6.23 -15.24
CA LYS A 169 5.26 -6.81 -14.62
C LYS A 169 5.67 -8.04 -13.81
N LEU A 170 5.27 -8.09 -12.55
CA LEU A 170 5.48 -9.24 -11.68
C LEU A 170 4.14 -9.79 -11.21
N HIS A 171 4.02 -11.11 -11.26
CA HIS A 171 2.96 -11.88 -10.65
C HIS A 171 3.47 -12.35 -9.27
N TYR A 172 2.87 -11.83 -8.20
CA TYR A 172 3.25 -12.17 -6.82
C TYR A 172 2.25 -13.19 -6.25
N ASN A 173 2.77 -14.36 -5.90
CA ASN A 173 2.07 -15.46 -5.23
C ASN A 173 3.11 -16.15 -4.31
N ASP A 174 3.08 -15.83 -3.01
CA ASP A 174 3.92 -16.49 -2.02
C ASP A 174 3.12 -16.74 -0.74
N THR A 175 3.07 -18.01 -0.34
CA THR A 175 2.28 -18.51 0.80
C THR A 175 3.11 -18.66 2.09
N ASN A 176 4.37 -18.22 2.11
CA ASN A 176 5.29 -18.53 3.21
C ASN A 176 5.48 -17.39 4.23
N PHE A 177 4.95 -16.20 3.99
CA PHE A 177 5.26 -15.02 4.81
C PHE A 177 4.40 -14.86 6.06
N VAL A 178 3.15 -15.35 6.05
CA VAL A 178 2.15 -15.14 7.11
C VAL A 178 1.88 -16.42 7.92
N LYS A 179 2.63 -17.51 7.69
CA LYS A 179 2.57 -18.68 8.58
C LYS A 179 3.20 -18.32 9.93
N CYS A 180 2.37 -18.28 10.97
CA CYS A 180 2.76 -18.21 12.38
C CYS A 180 3.05 -19.61 12.91
#